data_AF-A0AB36SU07-F1
#
_entry.id   AF-A0AB36SU07-F1
#
_cell.length_a   1.000
_cell.length_b   1.000
_cell.length_c   1.000
_cell.angle_alpha   90.00
_cell.angle_beta   90.00
_cell.angle_gamma   90.00
#
_symmetry.space_group_name_H-M   'P 1'
#
loop_
_entity.id
_entity.type
_entity.pdbx_description
1 polymer ?
#
loop_
_entity_poly.entity_id
_entity_poly.type
_entity_poly.pdbx_seq_one_letter_code
_entity_poly.pdbx_strand_id
1 'polypeptide(L)'
;MEEPLFLAKDVAEWIDHSNPTMMLKSVDEDEKRLNFVYTSTGNKDAWFLTEDGIYELLMLSRKPIAKQWKKEVELPEEGSSFVRSLQVYLVSYFEA
;
A
#
# COMPACT_ATOMS: atom_id res chain seq x y z
N MET A 1 -0.78 -3.56 19.67
CA MET A 1 -1.81 -3.62 18.61
C MET A 1 -1.19 -4.35 17.45
N GLU A 2 -1.93 -5.18 16.73
CA GLU A 2 -1.43 -5.75 15.47
C GLU A 2 -1.48 -4.64 14.42
N GLU A 3 -0.36 -4.38 13.77
CA GLU A 3 -0.28 -3.43 12.66
C GLU A 3 -0.89 -4.07 11.40
N PRO A 4 -1.72 -3.34 10.64
CA PRO A 4 -2.29 -3.85 9.41
C PRO A 4 -1.18 -4.12 8.39
N LEU A 5 -1.27 -5.26 7.72
CA LEU A 5 -0.37 -5.67 6.65
C LEU A 5 -1.12 -5.75 5.33
N PHE A 6 -0.51 -5.23 4.27
CA PHE A 6 -1.09 -5.13 2.94
C PHE A 6 -0.29 -5.98 1.95
N LEU A 7 -0.97 -6.79 1.14
CA LEU A 7 -0.30 -7.63 0.15
C LEU A 7 0.40 -6.75 -0.89
N ALA A 8 1.72 -6.90 -1.06
CA ALA A 8 2.52 -6.07 -1.95
C ALA A 8 2.04 -6.12 -3.41
N LYS A 9 1.44 -7.24 -3.83
CA LYS A 9 0.82 -7.38 -5.15
C LYS A 9 -0.37 -6.41 -5.33
N ASP A 10 -1.23 -6.32 -4.32
CA ASP A 10 -2.41 -5.47 -4.37
C ASP A 10 -2.00 -3.99 -4.30
N VAL A 11 -1.02 -3.66 -3.44
CA VAL A 11 -0.44 -2.31 -3.39
C VAL A 11 0.15 -1.90 -4.73
N ALA A 12 0.87 -2.80 -5.40
CA ALA A 12 1.41 -2.55 -6.73
C ALA A 12 0.29 -2.27 -7.75
N GLU A 13 -0.82 -3.01 -7.70
CA GLU A 13 -1.97 -2.77 -8.56
C GLU A 13 -2.62 -1.41 -8.26
N TRP A 14 -2.78 -1.04 -6.98
CA TRP A 14 -3.36 0.24 -6.58
C TRP A 14 -2.63 1.42 -7.20
N ILE A 15 -1.30 1.40 -7.12
CA ILE A 15 -0.47 2.49 -7.63
C ILE A 15 -0.06 2.33 -9.10
N ASP A 16 -0.62 1.33 -9.80
CA ASP A 16 -0.28 0.98 -11.18
C ASP A 16 1.21 0.59 -11.37
N HIS A 17 1.88 0.05 -10.35
CA HIS A 17 3.27 -0.40 -10.45
C HIS A 17 3.35 -1.77 -11.15
N SER A 18 3.86 -1.79 -12.37
CA SER A 18 3.94 -3.00 -13.22
C SER A 18 4.86 -4.11 -12.69
N ASN A 19 5.74 -3.81 -11.74
CA ASN A 19 6.69 -4.77 -11.17
C ASN A 19 6.76 -4.69 -9.63
N PRO A 20 6.03 -5.55 -8.89
CA PRO A 20 6.05 -5.56 -7.43
C PRO A 20 7.44 -5.83 -6.84
N THR A 21 8.28 -6.63 -7.50
CA THR A 21 9.65 -6.91 -7.03
C THR A 21 10.54 -5.68 -7.08
N MET A 22 10.42 -4.86 -8.14
CA MET A 22 11.15 -3.58 -8.20
C MET A 22 10.59 -2.56 -7.21
N MET A 23 9.28 -2.56 -6.99
CA MET A 23 8.62 -1.73 -5.99
C MET A 23 9.15 -2.02 -4.57
N LEU A 24 9.28 -3.30 -4.20
CA LEU A 24 9.80 -3.72 -2.89
C LEU A 24 11.26 -3.32 -2.63
N LYS A 25 12.02 -2.92 -3.66
CA LYS A 25 13.40 -2.43 -3.49
C LYS A 25 13.46 -0.97 -3.03
N SER A 26 12.38 -0.22 -3.18
CA SER A 26 12.28 1.17 -2.72
C SER A 26 11.52 1.28 -1.40
N VAL A 27 11.37 0.17 -0.67
CA VAL A 27 10.74 0.12 0.64
C VAL A 27 11.77 -0.44 1.60
N ASP A 28 11.92 0.21 2.76
CA ASP A 28 12.84 -0.23 3.79
C ASP A 28 12.52 -1.67 4.29
N GLU A 29 13.54 -2.36 4.81
CA GLU A 29 13.42 -3.79 5.16
C GLU A 29 12.52 -4.04 6.37
N ASP A 30 12.39 -3.08 7.28
CA ASP A 30 11.50 -3.13 8.44
C ASP A 30 10.03 -2.88 8.08
N GLU A 31 9.78 -2.19 6.96
CA GLU A 31 8.45 -1.86 6.45
C GLU A 31 7.86 -2.92 5.49
N LYS A 32 8.57 -4.03 5.30
CA LYS A 32 8.10 -5.17 4.52
C LYS A 32 8.34 -6.49 5.22
N ARG A 33 7.42 -7.43 5.04
CA ARG A 33 7.51 -8.77 5.65
C ARG A 33 7.17 -9.85 4.65
N LEU A 34 7.93 -10.95 4.71
CA LEU A 34 7.62 -12.16 3.97
C LEU A 34 6.78 -13.06 4.88
N ASN A 35 5.53 -13.30 4.51
CA ASN A 35 4.63 -14.14 5.28
C ASN A 35 4.18 -15.34 4.44
N PHE A 36 3.96 -16.47 5.13
CA PHE A 36 3.40 -17.67 4.53
C PHE A 36 1.88 -17.53 4.44
N VAL A 37 1.34 -17.60 3.22
CA VAL A 37 -0.09 -17.42 2.94
C VAL A 37 -0.71 -18.73 2.47
N TYR A 38 -1.79 -19.12 3.13
CA TYR A 38 -2.63 -20.24 2.71
C TYR A 38 -3.61 -19.75 1.65
N THR A 39 -3.51 -20.27 0.42
CA THR A 39 -4.46 -19.96 -0.65
C THR A 39 -5.15 -21.22 -1.15
N SER A 40 -6.30 -21.08 -1.80
CA SER A 40 -7.04 -22.20 -2.40
C SER A 40 -6.22 -22.96 -3.45
N THR A 41 -5.25 -22.30 -4.09
CA THR A 41 -4.34 -22.88 -5.08
C THR A 41 -3.07 -23.47 -4.45
N GLY A 42 -2.95 -23.44 -3.12
CA GLY A 42 -1.79 -23.93 -2.38
C GLY A 42 -1.12 -22.83 -1.56
N ASN A 43 -0.20 -23.25 -0.71
CA ASN A 43 0.48 -22.32 0.19
C ASN A 43 1.69 -21.71 -0.51
N LYS A 44 1.91 -20.43 -0.29
CA LYS A 44 3.03 -19.68 -0.89
C LYS A 44 3.47 -18.55 0.00
N ASP A 45 4.75 -18.21 -0.09
CA ASP A 45 5.26 -16.99 0.49
C ASP A 45 4.77 -15.78 -0.30
N ALA A 46 4.40 -14.72 0.41
CA ALA A 46 4.03 -13.45 -0.18
C ALA A 46 4.60 -12.29 0.62
N TRP A 47 4.95 -11.23 -0.10
CA TRP A 47 5.41 -9.99 0.50
C TRP A 47 4.23 -9.14 0.94
N PHE A 48 4.35 -8.61 2.15
CA PHE A 48 3.42 -7.67 2.74
C PHE A 48 4.15 -6.38 3.10
N LEU A 49 3.41 -5.27 3.06
CA LEU A 49 3.85 -3.95 3.46
C LEU A 49 3.08 -3.49 4.68
N THR A 50 3.75 -2.75 5.55
CA THR A 50 3.11 -1.97 6.62
C THR A 50 2.44 -0.72 6.03
N GLU A 51 1.75 0.03 6.88
CA GLU A 51 1.21 1.35 6.53
C GLU A 51 2.32 2.35 6.16
N ASP A 52 3.40 2.39 6.95
CA ASP A 52 4.53 3.28 6.74
C ASP A 52 5.31 2.95 5.45
N GLY A 53 5.44 1.66 5.11
CA GLY A 53 6.01 1.22 3.84
C GLY A 53 5.21 1.68 2.62
N ILE A 54 3.88 1.71 2.73
CA ILE A 54 3.02 2.29 1.66
C ILE A 54 3.23 3.80 1.58
N TYR A 55 3.34 4.49 2.72
CA TYR A 55 3.57 5.92 2.76
C TYR A 55 4.89 6.30 2.06
N GLU A 56 5.99 5.64 2.41
CA GLU A 56 7.30 5.86 1.81
C GLU A 56 7.22 5.72 0.29
N LEU A 57 6.62 4.64 -0.17
CA LEU A 57 6.44 4.32 -1.57
C LEU A 57 5.64 5.39 -2.32
N LEU A 58 4.55 5.88 -1.72
CA LEU A 58 3.74 6.96 -2.29
C LEU A 58 4.49 8.29 -2.33
N MET A 59 5.33 8.58 -1.32
CA MET A 59 6.17 9.77 -1.31
C MET A 59 7.21 9.73 -2.43
N LEU A 60 7.86 8.59 -2.64
CA LEU A 60 8.87 8.37 -3.68
C LEU A 60 8.26 8.29 -5.10
N SER A 61 7.02 7.82 -5.22
CA SER A 61 6.38 7.60 -6.51
C SER A 61 6.08 8.91 -7.26
N ARG A 62 6.41 8.89 -8.56
CA ARG A 62 6.13 9.98 -9.52
C ARG A 62 4.83 9.78 -10.30
N LYS A 63 4.12 8.66 -10.08
CA LYS A 63 2.90 8.33 -10.82
C LYS A 63 1.74 9.29 -10.49
N PRO A 64 0.82 9.52 -11.44
CA PRO A 64 -0.32 10.42 -11.24
C PRO A 64 -1.14 10.08 -10.00
N ILE A 65 -1.42 8.79 -9.76
CA ILE A 65 -2.20 8.35 -8.60
C ILE A 65 -1.51 8.72 -7.27
N ALA A 66 -0.20 8.48 -7.14
CA ALA A 66 0.55 8.86 -5.96
C ALA A 66 0.60 10.38 -5.75
N LYS A 67 0.63 11.16 -6.83
CA LYS A 67 0.56 12.64 -6.76
C LYS A 67 -0.81 13.15 -6.33
N GLN A 68 -1.89 12.54 -6.82
CA GLN A 68 -3.25 12.87 -6.39
C GLN A 68 -3.40 12.55 -4.90
N TRP A 69 -2.96 11.36 -4.50
CA TRP A 69 -3.04 10.90 -3.13
C TRP A 69 -2.30 11.80 -2.13
N LYS A 70 -1.08 12.23 -2.48
CA LYS A 70 -0.30 13.20 -1.69
C LYS A 70 -1.05 14.49 -1.39
N LYS A 71 -1.85 15.00 -2.34
CA LYS A 71 -2.63 16.23 -2.15
C LYS A 71 -3.82 16.03 -1.23
N GLU A 72 -4.47 14.87 -1.30
CA GLU A 72 -5.63 14.54 -0.46
C GLU A 72 -5.21 14.27 0.99
N VAL A 73 -4.04 13.66 1.21
CA VAL A 73 -3.51 13.42 2.57
C VAL A 73 -3.03 14.66 3.29
N GLU A 74 -2.66 15.71 2.56
CA GLU A 74 -2.32 17.02 3.14
C GLU A 74 -3.54 17.72 3.78
N LEU A 75 -4.75 17.17 3.61
CA LEU A 75 -6.00 17.65 4.21
C LEU A 75 -6.51 16.72 5.34
N PRO A 76 -5.74 16.42 6.39
CA PRO A 76 -6.32 15.69 7.51
C PRO A 76 -7.27 16.63 8.25
N GLU A 77 -8.57 16.34 8.19
CA GLU A 77 -9.45 16.74 9.29
C GLU A 77 -8.89 16.10 10.56
N GLU A 78 -8.75 16.91 11.61
CA GLU A 78 -8.15 16.52 12.88
C GLU A 78 -8.71 15.17 13.35
N GLY A 79 -7.86 14.12 13.34
CA GLY A 79 -8.20 12.81 13.89
C GLY A 79 -8.57 11.70 12.89
N SER A 80 -8.47 11.89 11.56
CA SER A 80 -8.59 10.76 10.63
C SER A 80 -7.28 9.98 10.51
N SER A 81 -7.33 8.66 10.74
CA SER A 81 -6.18 7.77 10.49
C SER A 81 -5.95 7.58 8.99
N PHE A 82 -4.69 7.39 8.59
CA PHE A 82 -4.30 7.16 7.19
C PHE A 82 -5.03 5.94 6.61
N VAL A 83 -5.17 4.84 7.37
CA VAL A 83 -5.98 3.67 6.94
C VAL A 83 -7.39 4.08 6.52
N ARG A 84 -8.04 4.98 7.26
CA ARG A 84 -9.40 5.43 6.93
C ARG A 84 -9.43 6.26 5.65
N SER A 85 -8.46 7.16 5.48
CA SER A 85 -8.34 7.97 4.26
C SER A 85 -7.98 7.11 3.05
N LEU A 86 -7.08 6.13 3.19
CA LEU A 86 -6.70 5.17 2.15
C LEU A 86 -7.89 4.32 1.76
N GLN A 87 -8.64 3.78 2.73
CA GLN A 87 -9.79 2.92 2.47
C GLN A 87 -10.93 3.69 1.79
N VAL A 88 -11.22 4.93 2.21
CA VAL A 88 -12.21 5.80 1.54
C VAL A 88 -11.77 6.11 0.10
N TYR A 89 -10.50 6.46 -0.11
CA TYR A 89 -9.97 6.75 -1.44
C TYR A 89 -10.05 5.53 -2.37
N LEU A 90 -9.58 4.36 -1.90
CA LEU A 90 -9.61 3.12 -2.67
C LEU A 90 -11.05 2.70 -3.00
N VAL A 91 -11.99 2.79 -2.04
CA VAL A 91 -13.42 2.53 -2.29
C VAL A 91 -13.96 3.46 -3.39
N SER A 92 -13.66 4.77 -3.32
CA SER A 92 -14.12 5.72 -4.34
C SER A 92 -13.51 5.50 -5.73
N TYR A 93 -12.30 4.93 -5.80
CA TYR A 93 -11.57 4.74 -7.07
C TYR A 93 -11.86 3.39 -7.73
N PHE A 94 -12.15 2.35 -6.94
CA PHE A 94 -12.36 0.99 -7.43
C PHE A 94 -13.82 0.54 -7.48
N GLU A 95 -14.75 1.22 -6.80
CA GLU A 95 -16.20 0.95 -6.87
C GLU A 95 -16.98 1.91 -7.79
N ALA A 96 -16.29 2.83 -8.48
CA ALA A 96 -16.87 3.75 -9.47
C ALA A 96 -16.62 3.26 -10.91
#